data_AF-A0A6V7JFM1-F1
#
_entry.id   AF-A0A6V7JFM1-F1
#
_cell.length_a   1.000
_cell.length_b   1.000
_cell.length_c   1.000
_cell.angle_alpha   90.00
_cell.angle_beta   90.00
_cell.angle_gamma   90.00
#
_symmetry.space_group_name_H-M   'P 1'
#
loop_
_entity.id
_entity.type
_entity.pdbx_description
1 polymer ?
#
loop_
_entity_poly.entity_id
_entity_poly.type
_entity_poly.pdbx_seq_one_letter_code
_entity_poly.pdbx_strand_id
1 'polypeptide(L)'
;MQEGEDVRQTAADVNTTLRQEYRLLTSVSIPAFDRKGNSNNDSRHANLLGVAGTDVLIQDIQKLTLPYKLGVNGYAFIVSNNGYVILHPDLRPVSGEVLKPNYNSVDLTEVEILDDGHGP
;
A
#
# COMPACT_ATOMS: atom_id res chain seq x y z
N MET A 1 -28.89 -44.88 -12.88
CA MET A 1 -27.81 -43.99 -13.34
C MET A 1 -27.82 -42.81 -12.39
N GLN A 2 -26.90 -42.80 -11.44
CA GLN A 2 -26.74 -41.73 -10.44
C GLN A 2 -25.76 -40.73 -11.06
N GLU A 3 -26.21 -39.50 -11.29
CA GLU A 3 -25.34 -38.40 -11.72
C GLU A 3 -24.41 -38.01 -10.56
N GLY A 4 -23.15 -37.78 -10.91
CA GLY A 4 -22.03 -37.75 -9.99
C GLY A 4 -22.04 -36.54 -9.06
N GLU A 5 -21.77 -36.83 -7.78
CA GLU A 5 -21.34 -35.84 -6.80
C GLU A 5 -19.95 -35.34 -7.22
N ASP A 6 -19.86 -34.07 -7.61
CA ASP A 6 -18.58 -33.44 -7.98
C ASP A 6 -17.77 -33.14 -6.71
N VAL A 7 -16.81 -34.03 -6.39
CA VAL A 7 -15.97 -33.99 -5.19
C VAL A 7 -14.82 -32.96 -5.31
N ARG A 8 -15.03 -31.85 -6.04
CA ARG A 8 -14.05 -30.77 -6.17
C ARG A 8 -14.56 -29.47 -5.57
N GLN A 9 -14.96 -29.52 -4.30
CA GLN A 9 -14.98 -28.32 -3.47
C GLN A 9 -13.54 -27.83 -3.32
N THR A 10 -13.21 -26.77 -4.06
CA THR A 10 -11.92 -26.07 -3.96
C THR A 10 -11.87 -25.40 -2.58
N ALA A 11 -10.71 -25.41 -1.93
CA ALA A 11 -10.48 -24.87 -0.59
C ALA A 11 -10.82 -23.37 -0.41
N ALA A 12 -11.41 -22.71 -1.41
CA ALA A 12 -11.96 -21.37 -1.35
C ALA A 12 -13.33 -21.31 -0.63
N ASP A 13 -14.07 -22.42 -0.53
CA ASP A 13 -15.42 -22.45 0.10
C ASP A 13 -15.38 -22.81 1.60
N VAL A 14 -14.21 -22.74 2.23
CA VAL A 14 -14.09 -22.95 3.67
C VAL A 14 -14.47 -21.65 4.38
N ASN A 15 -15.76 -21.50 4.73
CA ASN A 15 -16.34 -20.53 5.67
C ASN A 15 -15.36 -19.46 6.22
N THR A 16 -15.11 -18.42 5.43
CA THR A 16 -14.36 -17.23 5.84
C THR A 16 -15.28 -16.26 6.58
N THR A 17 -15.84 -16.67 7.71
CA THR A 17 -16.42 -15.73 8.68
C THR A 17 -15.35 -14.90 9.41
N LEU A 18 -14.07 -15.09 9.06
CA LEU A 18 -12.98 -14.19 9.40
C LEU A 18 -13.09 -12.96 8.50
N ARG A 19 -13.71 -11.89 9.02
CA ARG A 19 -13.63 -10.54 8.43
C ARG A 19 -12.17 -10.23 8.10
N GLN A 20 -11.83 -10.23 6.81
CA GLN A 20 -10.48 -9.94 6.39
C GLN A 20 -10.26 -8.42 6.51
N GLU A 21 -9.59 -8.01 7.57
CA GLU A 21 -9.22 -6.61 7.77
C GLU A 21 -8.13 -6.22 6.77
N TYR A 22 -8.51 -5.48 5.73
CA TYR A 22 -7.55 -4.90 4.80
C TYR A 22 -6.72 -3.83 5.51
N ARG A 23 -5.39 -3.97 5.46
CA ARG A 23 -4.45 -3.01 6.03
C ARG A 23 -3.51 -2.53 4.94
N LEU A 24 -3.33 -1.21 4.85
CA LEU A 24 -2.40 -0.60 3.91
C LEU A 24 -0.97 -0.69 4.44
N LEU A 25 -0.05 -1.00 3.53
CA LEU A 25 1.38 -1.09 3.76
C LEU A 25 2.15 -0.38 2.66
N THR A 26 3.37 0.01 2.97
CA THR A 26 4.35 0.55 2.01
C THR A 26 5.65 -0.20 2.22
N SER A 27 6.20 -0.73 1.13
CA SER A 27 7.46 -1.45 1.16
C SER A 27 8.61 -0.52 0.76
N VAL A 28 9.72 -0.58 1.49
CA VAL A 28 10.98 0.05 1.09
C VAL A 28 11.92 -1.05 0.63
N SER A 29 12.58 -0.85 -0.51
CA SER A 29 13.45 -1.87 -1.10
C SER A 29 14.84 -1.33 -1.47
N ILE A 30 15.84 -2.19 -1.35
CA ILE A 30 17.24 -1.91 -1.68
C ILE A 30 17.80 -3.05 -2.52
N PRO A 31 18.48 -2.76 -3.65
CA PRO A 31 19.15 -3.78 -4.45
C PRO A 31 20.39 -4.33 -3.73
N ALA A 32 20.58 -5.63 -3.80
CA ALA A 32 21.76 -6.33 -3.28
C ALA A 32 22.72 -6.64 -4.43
N PHE A 33 23.95 -6.15 -4.35
CA PHE A 33 24.99 -6.37 -5.35
C PHE A 33 26.11 -7.25 -4.81
N ASP A 34 26.75 -8.01 -5.70
CA ASP A 34 27.97 -8.76 -5.41
C ASP A 34 29.10 -7.79 -5.06
N ARG A 35 29.73 -8.04 -3.91
CA ARG A 35 30.85 -7.24 -3.41
C ARG A 35 32.20 -7.78 -3.84
N LYS A 36 32.26 -8.91 -4.56
CA LYS A 36 33.51 -9.48 -5.03
C LYS A 36 34.22 -8.47 -5.93
N GLY A 37 35.24 -7.83 -5.36
CA GLY A 37 36.08 -6.87 -6.05
C GLY A 37 36.65 -7.52 -7.29
N ASN A 38 36.20 -7.05 -8.45
CA ASN A 38 36.61 -7.55 -9.74
C ASN A 38 38.02 -7.02 -10.03
N SER A 39 39.02 -7.45 -9.25
CA SER A 39 40.40 -6.95 -9.33
C SER A 39 41.05 -7.22 -10.68
N ASN A 40 40.47 -8.10 -11.50
CA ASN A 40 40.97 -8.55 -12.80
C ASN A 40 39.98 -8.27 -13.96
N ASN A 41 39.01 -7.38 -13.78
CA ASN A 41 37.95 -7.16 -14.77
C ASN A 41 37.76 -5.67 -15.02
N ASP A 42 37.94 -5.28 -16.28
CA ASP A 42 38.07 -3.89 -16.73
C ASP A 42 36.79 -3.05 -16.51
N SER A 43 35.65 -3.73 -16.37
CA SER A 43 34.33 -3.09 -16.32
C SER A 43 33.90 -2.56 -14.95
N ARG A 44 34.56 -2.90 -13.82
CA ARG A 44 34.14 -2.50 -12.45
C ARG A 44 32.64 -2.71 -12.12
N HIS A 45 31.90 -3.48 -12.91
CA HIS A 45 30.46 -3.70 -12.72
C HIS A 45 30.24 -4.76 -11.64
N ALA A 46 29.45 -4.42 -10.62
CA ALA A 46 28.97 -5.34 -9.61
C ALA A 46 27.71 -6.07 -10.11
N ASN A 47 27.64 -7.39 -9.94
CA ASN A 47 26.49 -8.18 -10.37
C ASN A 47 25.29 -7.97 -9.42
N LEU A 48 24.08 -7.83 -9.96
CA LEU A 48 22.85 -7.76 -9.15
C LEU A 48 22.50 -9.17 -8.65
N LEU A 49 22.45 -9.34 -7.33
CA LEU A 49 22.09 -10.61 -6.69
C LEU A 49 20.59 -10.70 -6.40
N GLY A 50 19.93 -9.57 -6.15
CA GLY A 50 18.50 -9.51 -5.85
C GLY A 50 18.08 -8.20 -5.21
N VAL A 51 16.91 -8.20 -4.57
CA VAL A 51 16.34 -7.03 -3.89
C VAL A 51 15.89 -7.45 -2.49
N ALA A 52 16.32 -6.71 -1.48
CA ALA A 52 15.79 -6.84 -0.12
C ALA A 52 14.70 -5.79 0.08
N GLY A 53 13.56 -6.18 0.65
CA GLY A 53 12.43 -5.30 0.94
C GLY A 53 11.97 -5.44 2.39
N THR A 54 11.43 -4.36 2.95
CA THR A 54 10.78 -4.37 4.27
C THR A 54 9.46 -3.60 4.19
N ASP A 55 8.40 -4.17 4.77
CA ASP A 55 7.06 -3.60 4.77
C ASP A 55 6.84 -2.74 6.01
N VAL A 56 6.26 -1.56 5.81
CA VAL A 56 5.88 -0.62 6.86
C VAL A 56 4.38 -0.39 6.78
N LEU A 57 3.69 -0.55 7.91
CA LEU A 57 2.25 -0.33 8.00
C LEU A 57 1.96 1.18 8.00
N ILE A 58 0.97 1.62 7.22
CA ILE A 58 0.58 3.04 7.18
C ILE A 58 0.15 3.53 8.56
N GLN A 59 -0.47 2.67 9.36
CA GLN A 59 -0.86 2.95 10.73
C GLN A 59 0.33 3.31 11.64
N ASP A 60 1.50 2.71 11.41
CA ASP A 60 2.70 3.02 12.20
C ASP A 60 3.30 4.36 11.77
N ILE A 61 3.24 4.69 10.48
CA ILE A 61 3.60 6.01 9.95
C ILE A 61 2.67 7.08 10.54
N GLN A 62 1.36 6.82 10.60
CA GLN A 62 0.38 7.74 11.17
C GLN A 62 0.67 8.06 12.65
N LYS A 63 1.16 7.11 13.44
CA LYS A 63 1.54 7.37 14.84
C LYS A 63 2.69 8.36 14.94
N LEU A 64 3.59 8.38 13.95
CA LEU A 64 4.74 9.29 13.90
C LEU A 64 4.35 10.73 13.54
N THR A 65 3.16 10.97 13.00
CA THR A 65 2.69 12.33 12.68
C THR A 65 2.23 13.14 13.89
N LEU A 66 2.18 12.52 15.08
CA LEU A 66 1.85 13.15 16.36
C LEU A 66 0.56 14.00 16.29
N PRO A 67 -0.60 13.40 15.96
CA PRO A 67 -1.84 14.15 15.71
C PRO A 67 -2.26 15.04 16.88
N TYR A 68 -1.97 14.64 18.12
CA TYR A 68 -2.26 15.42 19.32
C TYR A 68 -1.53 16.79 19.38
N LYS A 69 -0.48 17.00 18.58
CA LYS A 69 0.24 18.29 18.50
C LYS A 69 -0.30 19.22 17.42
N LEU A 70 -1.12 18.73 16.49
CA LEU A 70 -1.61 19.50 15.33
C LEU A 70 -2.84 20.36 15.66
N GLY A 71 -3.57 20.02 16.73
CA GLY A 71 -4.81 20.69 17.12
C GLY A 71 -6.06 19.96 16.60
N VAL A 72 -7.25 20.52 16.86
CA VAL A 72 -8.54 19.81 16.66
C VAL A 72 -8.90 19.56 15.20
N ASN A 73 -8.52 20.47 14.28
CA ASN A 73 -8.83 20.36 12.85
C ASN A 73 -7.57 20.11 12.02
N GLY A 74 -6.42 19.89 12.67
CA GLY A 74 -5.15 19.64 11.99
C GLY A 74 -4.92 18.15 11.80
N TYR A 75 -4.59 17.74 10.58
CA TYR A 75 -4.13 16.38 10.29
C TYR A 75 -2.92 16.43 9.38
N ALA A 76 -2.15 15.33 9.38
CA ALA A 76 -1.04 15.15 8.46
C ALA A 76 -1.48 14.23 7.33
N PHE A 77 -1.07 14.56 6.11
CA PHE A 77 -1.28 13.75 4.93
C PHE A 77 0.04 13.54 4.19
N ILE A 78 0.12 12.46 3.43
CA ILE A 78 1.30 12.09 2.63
C ILE A 78 0.83 11.81 1.21
N VAL A 79 1.51 12.44 0.26
CA VAL A 79 1.27 12.28 -1.17
C VAL A 79 2.54 11.76 -1.82
N SER A 80 2.39 10.79 -2.71
CA SER A 80 3.47 10.30 -3.56
C SER A 80 3.87 11.34 -4.60
N ASN A 81 5.04 11.18 -5.20
CA ASN A 81 5.47 12.02 -6.32
C ASN A 81 4.51 12.00 -7.53
N ASN A 82 3.67 10.96 -7.64
CA ASN A 82 2.68 10.81 -8.71
C ASN A 82 1.33 11.47 -8.37
N GLY A 83 1.18 12.13 -7.22
CA GLY A 83 -0.08 12.74 -6.78
C GLY A 83 -1.01 11.81 -6.01
N TYR A 84 -0.67 10.53 -5.85
CA TYR A 84 -1.51 9.60 -5.09
C TYR A 84 -1.34 9.76 -3.58
N VAL A 85 -2.46 9.71 -2.88
CA VAL A 85 -2.54 9.81 -1.43
C VAL A 85 -2.13 8.48 -0.78
N ILE A 86 -1.12 8.54 0.09
CA ILE A 86 -0.64 7.41 0.88
C ILE A 86 -1.25 7.43 2.28
N LEU A 87 -1.39 8.62 2.88
CA LEU A 87 -1.95 8.84 4.20
C LEU A 87 -2.91 10.03 4.13
N HIS A 88 -4.17 9.81 4.51
CA HIS A 88 -5.18 10.84 4.69
C HIS A 88 -6.31 10.30 5.57
N PRO A 89 -6.93 11.10 6.46
CA PRO A 89 -8.03 10.65 7.32
C PRO A 89 -9.21 10.07 6.52
N ASP A 90 -9.51 10.65 5.36
CA ASP A 90 -10.59 10.19 4.47
C ASP A 90 -10.17 9.20 3.37
N LEU A 91 -8.92 8.71 3.40
CA LEU A 91 -8.52 7.62 2.49
C LEU A 91 -9.16 6.29 2.95
N ARG A 92 -10.16 5.83 2.20
CA ARG A 92 -10.90 4.59 2.49
C ARG A 92 -10.64 3.52 1.44
N PRO A 93 -9.75 2.54 1.71
CA PRO A 93 -9.42 1.51 0.73
C PRO A 93 -10.51 0.45 0.57
N VAL A 94 -11.46 0.36 1.51
CA VAL A 94 -12.53 -0.65 1.51
C VAL A 94 -13.89 0.04 1.38
N SER A 95 -14.76 -0.54 0.56
CA SER A 95 -16.17 -0.16 0.47
C SER A 95 -17.03 -1.36 0.88
N GLY A 96 -17.57 -1.31 2.10
CA GLY A 96 -18.25 -2.47 2.70
C GLY A 96 -17.25 -3.54 3.10
N GLU A 97 -17.34 -4.73 2.51
CA GLU A 97 -16.43 -5.86 2.76
C GLU A 97 -15.45 -6.10 1.60
N VAL A 98 -15.50 -5.26 0.57
CA VAL A 98 -14.71 -5.41 -0.67
C VAL A 98 -13.70 -4.28 -0.79
N LEU A 99 -12.47 -4.64 -1.15
CA LEU A 99 -11.42 -3.68 -1.48
C LEU A 99 -11.84 -2.86 -2.71
N LYS A 100 -11.79 -1.53 -2.61
CA LYS A 100 -12.12 -0.67 -3.74
C LYS A 100 -11.16 -0.94 -4.91
N PRO A 101 -11.66 -1.08 -6.14
CA PRO A 101 -10.79 -0.99 -7.30
C PRO A 101 -10.12 0.39 -7.27
N ASN A 102 -8.81 0.46 -7.52
CA ASN A 102 -8.01 1.69 -7.53
C ASN A 102 -7.79 2.36 -6.16
N TYR A 103 -7.87 1.62 -5.04
CA TYR A 103 -7.56 2.17 -3.71
C TYR A 103 -6.14 2.78 -3.60
N ASN A 104 -5.21 2.39 -4.47
CA ASN A 104 -3.81 2.81 -4.48
C ASN A 104 -3.54 4.01 -5.40
N SER A 105 -4.55 4.52 -6.11
CA SER A 105 -4.40 5.63 -7.06
C SER A 105 -5.37 6.78 -6.80
N VAL A 106 -5.77 6.96 -5.53
CA VAL A 106 -6.65 8.04 -5.08
C VAL A 106 -5.87 9.35 -5.03
N ASP A 107 -6.41 10.42 -5.61
CA ASP A 107 -5.86 11.77 -5.59
C ASP A 107 -6.47 12.63 -4.46
N LEU A 108 -5.82 13.73 -4.11
CA LEU A 108 -6.30 14.70 -3.11
C LEU A 108 -7.65 15.29 -3.50
N THR A 109 -7.87 15.50 -4.81
CA THR A 109 -9.12 16.03 -5.36
C THR A 109 -10.34 15.13 -5.14
N GLU A 110 -10.11 13.85 -4.82
CA GLU A 110 -11.18 12.87 -4.52
C GLU A 110 -11.49 12.80 -3.02
N VAL A 111 -10.58 13.22 -2.16
CA VAL A 111 -10.72 13.14 -0.70
C VAL A 111 -10.97 14.49 -0.04
N GLU A 112 -10.62 15.58 -0.72
CA GLU A 112 -10.75 16.94 -0.22
C GLU A 112 -11.50 17.83 -1.22
N ILE A 113 -12.06 18.91 -0.68
CA ILE A 113 -12.79 19.89 -1.49
C ILE A 113 -11.77 20.76 -2.23
N LEU A 114 -11.90 20.81 -3.55
CA LEU A 114 -11.13 21.73 -4.37
C LEU A 114 -11.64 23.15 -4.19
N ASP A 115 -10.72 24.07 -3.91
CA ASP A 115 -10.96 25.51 -4.03
C ASP A 115 -10.51 25.95 -5.44
N ASP A 116 -11.48 26.22 -6.31
CA ASP A 116 -11.25 26.72 -7.68
C ASP A 116 -11.20 28.26 -7.74
N GLY A 117 -11.20 28.93 -6.57
CA GLY A 117 -11.18 30.38 -6.46
C GLY A 117 -12.45 31.04 -7.00
N HIS A 118 -13.48 30.26 -7.33
CA HIS A 118 -14.80 30.76 -7.63
C HIS A 118 -15.56 30.76 -6.30
N GLY A 119 -15.93 31.96 -5.85
CA GLY A 119 -16.80 32.09 -4.68
C GLY A 119 -18.11 31.32 -4.88
N PRO A 120 -18.86 31.08 -3.78
CA PRO A 120 -20.09 30.29 -3.82
C PRO A 120 -21.12 30.78 -4.84
#